data_AF-A0A1H8SBF2-F1
#
_entry.id   AF-A0A1H8SBF2-F1
#
_cell.length_a   1.000
_cell.length_b   1.000
_cell.length_c   1.000
_cell.angle_alpha   90.00
_cell.angle_beta   90.00
_cell.angle_gamma   90.00
#
_symmetry.space_group_name_H-M   'P 1'
#
loop_
_entity.id
_entity.type
_entity.pdbx_description
1 polymer ?
#
loop_
_entity_poly.entity_id
_entity_poly.type
_entity_poly.pdbx_seq_one_letter_code
_entity_poly.pdbx_strand_id
1 'polypeptide(L)'
;MKDLLRILIAPLVWLATFSAIYGLLGLICGHGIGGTVLGLSLPRVLLITAYALAILLQVALLAVLYHPRLASRSGFVRFVSRITGWVGLVATGYALFPATVSSVCL
;
A
#
# COMPACT_ATOMS: atom_id res chain seq x y z
N MET A 1 6.36 -0.54 -24.89
CA MET A 1 6.95 -0.41 -23.53
C MET A 1 5.95 0.07 -22.47
N LYS A 2 5.04 1.01 -22.78
CA LYS A 2 4.04 1.52 -21.81
C LYS A 2 3.08 0.45 -21.24
N ASP A 3 2.75 -0.58 -22.02
CA ASP A 3 1.85 -1.65 -21.55
C ASP A 3 2.48 -2.55 -20.48
N LEU A 4 3.77 -2.85 -20.59
CA LEU A 4 4.52 -3.58 -19.56
C LEU A 4 4.57 -2.80 -18.25
N LEU A 5 4.87 -1.50 -18.33
CA LEU A 5 4.86 -0.61 -17.17
C LEU A 5 3.47 -0.56 -16.49
N ARG A 6 2.38 -0.56 -17.28
CA ARG A 6 1.00 -0.56 -16.73
C ARG A 6 0.62 -1.86 -16.01
N ILE A 7 1.18 -2.99 -16.42
CA ILE A 7 0.95 -4.26 -15.75
C ILE A 7 1.77 -4.33 -14.45
N LEU A 8 3.02 -3.82 -14.49
CA LEU A 8 3.97 -3.93 -13.39
C LEU A 8 3.84 -2.84 -12.33
N ILE A 9 3.18 -1.71 -12.63
CA ILE A 9 3.09 -0.59 -11.68
C ILE A 9 2.31 -0.95 -10.41
N ALA A 10 1.25 -1.75 -10.53
CA ALA A 10 0.47 -2.19 -9.36
C ALA A 10 1.28 -3.06 -8.37
N PRO A 11 1.94 -4.15 -8.81
CA PRO A 11 2.78 -4.93 -7.90
C PRO A 11 4.00 -4.16 -7.39
N LEU A 12 4.57 -3.24 -8.18
CA LEU A 12 5.69 -2.39 -7.73
C LEU A 12 5.27 -1.41 -6.63
N VAL A 13 4.14 -0.74 -6.80
CA VAL A 13 3.59 0.18 -5.79
C VAL A 13 3.21 -0.58 -4.52
N TRP A 14 2.65 -1.78 -4.67
CA TRP A 14 2.40 -2.68 -3.55
C TRP A 14 3.68 -3.04 -2.80
N LEU A 15 4.73 -3.48 -3.51
CA LEU A 15 6.00 -3.86 -2.91
C LEU A 15 6.68 -2.68 -2.19
N ALA A 16 6.63 -1.49 -2.81
CA ALA A 16 7.19 -0.27 -2.23
C ALA A 16 6.47 0.14 -0.93
N THR A 17 5.13 0.12 -0.94
CA THR A 17 4.33 0.46 0.25
C THR A 17 4.49 -0.56 1.37
N PHE A 18 4.51 -1.86 1.03
CA PHE A 18 4.80 -2.93 1.98
C PHE A 18 6.17 -2.74 2.65
N SER A 19 7.21 -2.53 1.85
CA SER A 19 8.58 -2.35 2.35
C SER A 19 8.70 -1.11 3.23
N ALA A 20 8.04 -0.01 2.86
CA ALA A 20 8.04 1.21 3.65
C ALA A 20 7.39 1.02 5.03
N ILE A 21 6.25 0.33 5.11
CA ILE A 21 5.53 0.14 6.39
C ILE A 21 6.29 -0.84 7.30
N TYR A 22 6.80 -1.95 6.77
CA TYR A 22 7.61 -2.88 7.56
C TYR A 22 8.96 -2.27 7.98
N GLY A 23 9.57 -1.45 7.13
CA GLY A 23 10.76 -0.68 7.50
C GLY A 23 10.46 0.32 8.62
N LEU A 24 9.32 1.01 8.56
CA LEU A 24 8.87 1.90 9.62
C LEU A 24 8.62 1.14 10.94
N LEU A 25 8.01 -0.03 10.88
CA LEU A 25 7.81 -0.91 12.04
C LEU A 25 9.17 -1.29 12.68
N GLY A 26 10.15 -1.67 11.85
CA GLY A 26 11.51 -1.97 12.30
C GLY A 26 12.20 -0.77 12.96
N LEU A 27 12.02 0.44 12.44
CA LEU A 27 12.55 1.67 13.05
C LEU A 27 11.86 2.00 14.38
N ILE A 28 10.54 1.82 14.45
CA ILE A 28 9.76 2.06 15.67
C ILE A 28 10.25 1.14 16.80
N CYS A 29 10.39 -0.16 16.53
CA CYS A 29 10.83 -1.12 17.55
C CYS A 29 12.33 -1.07 17.82
N GLY A 30 13.16 -0.89 16.80
CA GLY A 30 14.61 -0.88 16.93
C GLY A 30 15.16 0.40 17.59
N HIS A 31 14.50 1.53 17.39
CA HIS A 31 14.92 2.82 17.97
C HIS A 31 14.11 3.24 19.20
N GLY A 32 13.14 2.42 19.62
CA GLY A 32 12.28 2.72 20.77
C GLY A 32 11.50 4.02 20.59
N ILE A 33 11.00 4.29 19.38
CA ILE A 33 10.23 5.50 19.09
C ILE A 33 8.91 5.42 19.85
N GLY A 34 8.91 5.97 21.06
CA GLY A 34 7.76 6.03 21.95
C GLY A 34 7.13 7.42 21.97
N GLY A 35 6.05 7.55 22.73
CA GLY A 35 5.38 8.83 22.97
C GLY A 35 3.89 8.80 22.70
N THR A 36 3.23 9.90 23.03
CA THR A 36 1.79 10.07 22.81
C THR A 36 1.52 11.34 22.01
N VAL A 37 0.56 11.26 21.09
CA VAL A 37 0.06 12.39 20.30
C VAL A 37 -1.45 12.39 20.44
N LEU A 38 -2.02 13.51 20.88
CA LEU A 38 -3.47 13.65 21.10
C LEU A 38 -4.05 12.55 22.02
N GLY A 39 -3.26 12.06 22.98
CA GLY A 39 -3.65 10.98 23.89
C GLY A 39 -3.57 9.55 23.33
N LEU A 40 -3.12 9.38 22.07
CA LEU A 40 -2.88 8.07 21.44
C LEU A 40 -1.39 7.75 21.36
N SER A 41 -1.03 6.48 21.28
CA SER A 41 0.37 6.07 21.09
C SER A 41 0.88 6.50 19.70
N LEU A 42 1.96 7.28 19.70
CA LEU A 42 2.59 7.80 18.48
C LEU A 42 2.94 6.69 17.46
N PRO A 43 3.49 5.53 17.87
CA PRO A 43 3.70 4.38 16.97
C PRO A 43 2.45 3.93 16.24
N ARG A 44 1.34 3.87 16.95
CA ARG A 44 0.07 3.38 16.41
C ARG A 44 -0.52 4.37 15.43
N VAL A 45 -0.44 5.67 15.75
CA VAL A 45 -0.87 6.73 14.83
C VAL A 45 -0.03 6.72 13.55
N LEU A 46 1.30 6.58 13.66
CA LEU A 46 2.19 6.47 12.49
C LEU A 46 1.83 5.28 11.60
N LEU A 47 1.60 4.10 12.19
CA LEU A 47 1.26 2.89 11.44
C LEU A 47 -0.12 2.98 10.79
N ILE A 48 -1.13 3.51 11.51
CA ILE A 48 -2.48 3.71 10.95
C ILE A 48 -2.45 4.71 9.80
N THR A 49 -1.73 5.83 9.96
CA THR A 49 -1.63 6.85 8.90
C THR A 49 -0.87 6.33 7.68
N ALA A 50 0.23 5.59 7.88
CA ALA A 50 0.97 4.95 6.79
C ALA A 50 0.11 3.89 6.06
N TYR A 51 -0.67 3.10 6.81
CA TYR A 51 -1.61 2.14 6.23
C TYR A 51 -2.71 2.82 5.41
N ALA A 52 -3.32 3.88 5.95
CA ALA A 52 -4.32 4.66 5.23
C ALA A 52 -3.75 5.27 3.93
N LEU A 53 -2.53 5.80 3.97
CA LEU A 53 -1.85 6.31 2.78
C LEU A 53 -1.58 5.20 1.74
N ALA A 54 -1.17 4.01 2.17
CA ALA A 54 -0.98 2.88 1.26
C ALA A 54 -2.29 2.46 0.56
N ILE A 55 -3.40 2.41 1.30
CA ILE A 55 -4.73 2.14 0.72
C ILE A 55 -5.11 3.25 -0.28
N LEU A 56 -4.98 4.52 0.11
CA LEU A 56 -5.29 5.65 -0.77
C LEU A 56 -4.45 5.61 -2.06
N LEU A 57 -3.18 5.23 -1.97
CA LEU A 57 -2.31 5.10 -3.12
C LEU A 57 -2.77 3.97 -4.06
N GLN A 58 -3.17 2.81 -3.52
CA GLN A 58 -3.73 1.71 -4.31
C GLN A 58 -5.07 2.09 -4.97
N VAL A 59 -5.95 2.78 -4.25
CA VAL A 59 -7.22 3.29 -4.78
C VAL A 59 -6.99 4.31 -5.87
N ALA A 60 -6.07 5.25 -5.68
CA ALA A 60 -5.68 6.23 -6.70
C ALA A 60 -5.11 5.53 -7.95
N LEU A 61 -4.28 4.51 -7.76
CA LEU A 61 -3.73 3.72 -8.86
C LEU A 61 -4.84 3.00 -9.64
N LEU A 62 -5.80 2.38 -8.96
CA LEU A 62 -6.98 1.79 -9.58
C LEU A 62 -7.78 2.84 -10.35
N ALA A 63 -8.06 4.01 -9.75
CA ALA A 63 -8.78 5.09 -10.43
C ALA A 63 -8.08 5.52 -11.73
N VAL A 64 -6.74 5.64 -11.71
CA VAL A 64 -5.93 5.94 -12.90
C VAL A 64 -6.04 4.83 -13.95
N LEU A 65 -6.05 3.56 -13.55
CA LEU A 65 -6.19 2.40 -14.44
C LEU A 65 -7.59 2.30 -15.07
N TYR A 66 -8.63 2.79 -14.39
CA TYR A 66 -9.99 2.89 -14.93
C TYR A 66 -10.19 4.13 -15.82
N HIS A 67 -9.31 5.13 -15.74
CA HIS A 67 -9.46 6.37 -16.48
C HIS A 67 -9.32 6.17 -18.01
N PRO A 68 -10.29 6.62 -18.83
CA PRO A 68 -10.34 6.31 -20.26
C PRO A 68 -9.14 6.85 -21.04
N ARG A 69 -8.51 7.96 -20.61
CA ARG A 69 -7.30 8.50 -21.26
C ARG A 69 -6.06 7.62 -21.08
N LEU A 70 -6.01 6.81 -20.03
CA LEU A 70 -4.89 5.91 -19.73
C LEU A 70 -5.23 4.44 -19.97
N ALA A 71 -6.38 4.14 -20.55
CA ALA A 71 -6.71 2.78 -20.93
C ALA A 71 -5.88 2.33 -22.14
N SER A 72 -5.33 1.12 -22.09
CA SER A 72 -4.75 0.48 -23.28
C SER A 72 -5.87 0.14 -24.27
N ARG A 73 -5.59 0.23 -25.58
CA ARG A 73 -6.53 -0.22 -26.63
C ARG A 73 -6.71 -1.74 -26.63
N SER A 74 -5.78 -2.49 -26.03
CA SER A 74 -5.87 -3.94 -25.87
C SER A 74 -6.75 -4.32 -24.67
N GLY A 75 -7.81 -5.09 -24.92
CA GLY A 75 -8.72 -5.60 -23.88
C GLY A 75 -8.01 -6.50 -22.85
N PHE A 76 -7.03 -7.28 -23.28
CA PHE A 76 -6.23 -8.15 -22.41
C PHE A 76 -5.39 -7.35 -21.41
N VAL A 77 -4.67 -6.33 -21.87
CA VAL A 77 -3.83 -5.48 -21.00
C VAL A 77 -4.70 -4.73 -19.98
N ARG A 78 -5.89 -4.28 -20.38
CA ARG A 78 -6.85 -3.63 -19.48
C ARG A 78 -7.38 -4.60 -18.41
N PHE A 79 -7.64 -5.86 -18.76
CA PHE A 79 -8.09 -6.88 -17.82
C PHE A 79 -7.00 -7.25 -16.82
N VAL A 80 -5.80 -7.60 -17.29
CA VAL A 80 -4.66 -7.98 -16.44
C VAL A 80 -4.31 -6.84 -15.47
N SER A 81 -4.25 -5.60 -15.96
CA SER A 81 -3.91 -4.44 -15.15
C SER A 81 -4.95 -4.13 -14.07
N ARG A 82 -6.25 -4.37 -14.34
CA ARG A 82 -7.30 -4.25 -13.31
C ARG A 82 -7.22 -5.36 -12.27
N ILE A 83 -6.97 -6.60 -12.69
CA ILE A 83 -6.80 -7.73 -11.76
C ILE A 83 -5.58 -7.48 -10.86
N THR A 84 -4.44 -7.10 -11.41
CA THR A 84 -3.25 -6.82 -10.59
C THR A 84 -3.46 -5.63 -9.66
N GLY A 85 -4.22 -4.62 -10.06
CA GLY A 85 -4.64 -3.53 -9.17
C GLY A 85 -5.50 -4.01 -7.99
N TRP A 86 -6.51 -4.85 -8.25
CA TRP A 86 -7.36 -5.42 -7.20
C TRP A 86 -6.58 -6.35 -6.26
N VAL A 87 -5.71 -7.19 -6.82
CA VAL A 87 -4.82 -8.05 -6.04
C VAL A 87 -3.90 -7.21 -5.16
N GLY A 88 -3.33 -6.12 -5.68
CA GLY A 88 -2.54 -5.17 -4.90
C GLY A 88 -3.33 -4.58 -3.73
N LEU A 89 -4.58 -4.16 -3.95
CA LEU A 89 -5.42 -3.59 -2.91
C LEU A 89 -5.78 -4.62 -1.82
N VAL A 90 -6.18 -5.84 -2.21
CA VAL A 90 -6.49 -6.93 -1.27
C VAL A 90 -5.24 -7.33 -0.48
N ALA A 91 -4.10 -7.43 -1.15
CA ALA A 91 -2.84 -7.77 -0.51
C ALA A 91 -2.38 -6.67 0.45
N THR A 92 -2.53 -5.38 0.11
CA THR A 92 -2.29 -4.25 1.04
C THR A 92 -3.22 -4.38 2.25
N GLY A 93 -4.50 -4.64 2.03
CA GLY A 93 -5.49 -4.82 3.10
C GLY A 93 -5.07 -5.91 4.08
N TYR A 94 -4.76 -7.10 3.56
CA TYR A 94 -4.45 -8.28 4.37
C TYR A 94 -3.05 -8.25 5.00
N ALA A 95 -2.02 -7.87 4.24
CA ALA A 95 -0.63 -7.94 4.70
C ALA A 95 -0.28 -6.89 5.77
N LEU A 96 -1.01 -5.77 5.79
CA LEU A 96 -0.76 -4.69 6.75
C LEU A 96 -1.74 -4.71 7.92
N PHE A 97 -2.80 -5.53 7.84
CA PHE A 97 -3.68 -5.79 8.97
C PHE A 97 -2.90 -6.19 10.23
N PRO A 98 -2.04 -7.23 10.23
CA PRO A 98 -1.31 -7.62 11.44
C PRO A 98 -0.48 -6.48 12.02
N ALA A 99 0.17 -5.64 11.20
CA ALA A 99 0.96 -4.49 11.69
C ALA A 99 0.14 -3.48 12.52
N THR A 100 -1.18 -3.45 12.37
CA THR A 100 -2.07 -2.56 13.15
C THR A 100 -2.74 -3.21 14.35
N VAL A 101 -2.89 -4.55 14.34
CA VAL A 101 -3.62 -5.30 15.38
C VAL A 101 -2.69 -6.03 16.35
N SER A 102 -1.49 -6.44 15.91
CA SER A 102 -0.51 -7.08 16.80
C SER A 102 0.19 -6.05 17.68
N SER A 103 0.62 -6.49 18.86
CA SER A 103 1.53 -5.73 19.73
C SER A 103 2.76 -5.31 18.92
N VAL A 104 2.93 -4.00 18.76
CA VAL A 104 3.84 -3.38 17.77
C VAL A 104 5.28 -3.86 17.98
N CYS A 105 5.68 -4.05 19.24
CA CYS A 105 6.96 -4.63 19.63
C CYS A 105 6.66 -5.61 20.76
N LEU A 106 6.95 -6.89 20.52
CA LEU A 106 6.93 -7.95 21.54
C LEU A 106 8.33 -8.10 22.13
#